data_AF-A0AAD7NXK8-F1
#
_entry.id   AF-A0AAD7NXK8-F1
#
_cell.length_a   1.000
_cell.length_b   1.000
_cell.length_c   1.000
_cell.angle_alpha   90.00
_cell.angle_beta   90.00
_cell.angle_gamma   90.00
#
_symmetry.space_group_name_H-M   'P 1'
#
loop_
_entity.id
_entity.type
_entity.pdbx_description
1 polymer ?
#
loop_
_entity_poly.entity_id
_entity_poly.type
_entity_poly.pdbx_seq_one_letter_code
_entity_poly.pdbx_strand_id
1 'polypeptide(L)'
;MSNSSALKLVFGGAPISPNPNFGAYFPDEESIEKLYQLLEEGGVDAIDTACAYGSSEEWIGKTGGGKRFPVDSKTPGGFIPGSSTGESIPQHAKESVERTRVEKKAMPFFMILGYRKPFIHNPSAFNIENLDKQLGLGSLNAKFKHVYAALLCIVFQPVAVQSAFKWLKLDVLYIHAPDPSVLLEDQLQGVNTAYTAGYFKRFGLSNFSPADVQRVYDICKEKGYPLLGHQTANYSAVARKNEVVLFPLLRKLGIAVYVYSPIAGGLLTKTSAQVRTREGAGRYSKDAGALEALYGGLYNKPSYYTALDLWGEAANGAGCSGAELAYRWVAFDSAVDGKSWSMKRL
;
A
#
# COMPACT_ATOMS: atom_id res chain seq x y z
N MET A 1 -21.36 13.85 10.71
CA MET A 1 -19.99 13.97 11.22
C MET A 1 -19.37 12.57 11.16
N SER A 2 -18.59 12.25 10.12
CA SER A 2 -17.96 10.93 10.02
C SER A 2 -16.75 10.87 10.93
N ASN A 3 -16.75 9.90 11.86
CA ASN A 3 -15.67 9.60 12.80
C ASN A 3 -14.35 9.37 12.03
N SER A 4 -13.41 10.33 12.00
CA SER A 4 -12.23 10.28 11.12
C SER A 4 -10.86 10.17 11.82
N SER A 5 -10.76 9.72 13.08
CA SER A 5 -9.46 9.68 13.79
C SER A 5 -8.99 8.27 14.21
N ALA A 6 -9.53 7.22 13.60
CA ALA A 6 -9.12 5.84 13.90
C ALA A 6 -7.67 5.60 13.44
N LEU A 7 -6.85 5.11 14.38
CA LEU A 7 -5.54 4.53 14.12
C LEU A 7 -5.75 3.32 13.23
N LYS A 8 -5.24 3.36 12.00
CA LYS A 8 -5.21 2.14 11.21
C LYS A 8 -3.98 1.32 11.56
N LEU A 9 -4.12 0.02 11.57
CA LEU A 9 -3.03 -0.92 11.76
C LEU A 9 -2.71 -1.57 10.41
N VAL A 10 -1.45 -1.56 10.00
CA VAL A 10 -1.00 -2.16 8.75
C VAL A 10 0.01 -3.24 9.04
N PHE A 11 -0.22 -4.41 8.47
CA PHE A 11 0.74 -5.49 8.59
C PHE A 11 1.81 -5.37 7.50
N GLY A 12 3.07 -5.26 7.89
CA GLY A 12 4.19 -5.34 6.96
C GLY A 12 4.34 -6.76 6.41
N GLY A 13 4.00 -6.95 5.14
CA GLY A 13 3.89 -8.23 4.45
C GLY A 13 5.21 -8.89 4.05
N ALA A 14 6.37 -8.25 4.25
CA ALA A 14 7.67 -8.84 3.90
C ALA A 14 7.91 -10.28 4.44
N PRO A 15 7.39 -10.67 5.63
CA PRO A 15 7.46 -12.05 6.13
C PRO A 15 6.52 -13.05 5.44
N ILE A 16 5.54 -12.63 4.64
CA ILE A 16 4.56 -13.51 3.97
C ILE A 16 5.23 -14.18 2.76
N SER A 17 6.24 -15.00 3.02
CA SER A 17 7.01 -15.74 2.00
C SER A 17 7.87 -16.80 2.70
N PRO A 18 8.05 -18.01 2.14
CA PRO A 18 8.94 -19.02 2.69
C PRO A 18 10.43 -18.66 2.53
N ASN A 19 10.76 -17.69 1.67
CA ASN A 19 12.13 -17.26 1.36
C ASN A 19 12.22 -15.75 1.56
N PRO A 20 12.23 -15.26 2.80
CA PRO A 20 12.24 -13.83 3.07
C PRO A 20 13.60 -13.21 2.72
N ASN A 21 13.56 -11.97 2.22
CA ASN A 21 14.76 -11.13 2.18
C ASN A 21 15.04 -10.45 3.54
N PHE A 22 14.11 -10.55 4.51
CA PHE A 22 14.08 -9.69 5.70
C PHE A 22 13.85 -10.41 7.05
N GLY A 23 14.55 -11.51 7.30
CA GLY A 23 14.57 -12.16 8.62
C GLY A 23 13.37 -13.10 8.84
N ALA A 24 12.52 -12.82 9.84
CA ALA A 24 11.39 -13.69 10.19
C ALA A 24 10.41 -13.89 9.02
N TYR A 25 9.80 -15.07 8.96
CA TYR A 25 8.93 -15.48 7.86
C TYR A 25 7.90 -16.54 8.23
N PHE A 26 6.90 -16.69 7.37
CA PHE A 26 5.89 -17.73 7.44
C PHE A 26 6.23 -18.83 6.41
N PRO A 27 6.56 -20.05 6.85
CA PRO A 27 7.18 -21.08 6.00
C PRO A 27 6.21 -21.76 5.01
N ASP A 28 4.90 -21.68 5.25
CA ASP A 28 3.91 -22.46 4.51
C ASP A 28 2.53 -21.78 4.48
N GLU A 29 1.61 -22.34 3.70
CA GLU A 29 0.25 -21.79 3.55
C GLU A 29 -0.57 -21.85 4.84
N GLU A 30 -0.34 -22.86 5.69
CA GLU A 30 -1.07 -23.03 6.95
C GLU A 30 -0.72 -21.93 7.96
N SER A 31 0.57 -21.63 8.10
CA SER A 31 1.06 -20.54 8.96
C SER A 31 0.62 -19.17 8.47
N ILE A 32 0.53 -18.97 7.15
CA ILE A 32 -0.01 -17.73 6.55
C ILE A 32 -1.53 -17.62 6.76
N GLU A 33 -2.28 -18.71 6.67
CA GLU A 33 -3.71 -18.70 6.97
C GLU A 33 -3.98 -18.33 8.44
N LYS A 34 -3.23 -18.93 9.37
CA LYS A 34 -3.28 -18.55 10.81
C LYS A 34 -2.92 -17.09 11.02
N LEU A 35 -1.90 -16.59 10.32
CA LEU A 35 -1.56 -15.16 10.35
C LEU A 35 -2.78 -14.32 9.95
N TYR A 36 -3.42 -14.59 8.82
CA TYR A 36 -4.55 -13.78 8.38
C TYR A 36 -5.72 -13.79 9.36
N GLN A 37 -6.00 -14.92 10.02
CA GLN A 37 -7.00 -14.98 11.10
C GLN A 37 -6.64 -14.04 12.24
N LEU A 38 -5.38 -14.05 12.68
CA LEU A 38 -4.88 -13.12 13.72
C LEU A 38 -4.95 -11.66 13.26
N LEU A 39 -4.68 -11.36 11.99
CA LEU A 39 -4.80 -10.01 11.45
C LEU A 39 -6.26 -9.53 11.45
N GLU A 40 -7.21 -10.39 11.08
CA GLU A 40 -8.65 -10.08 11.13
C GLU A 40 -9.14 -9.88 12.56
N GLU A 41 -8.80 -10.79 13.48
CA GLU A 41 -9.13 -10.69 14.90
C GLU A 41 -8.51 -9.44 15.55
N GLY A 42 -7.29 -9.10 15.17
CA GLY A 42 -6.56 -7.92 15.63
C GLY A 42 -7.02 -6.61 15.01
N GLY A 43 -7.97 -6.64 14.07
CA GLY A 43 -8.51 -5.46 13.41
C GLY A 43 -7.49 -4.75 12.50
N VAL A 44 -6.62 -5.50 11.83
CA VAL A 44 -5.66 -4.95 10.86
C VAL A 44 -6.38 -4.48 9.60
N ASP A 45 -6.09 -3.25 9.18
CA ASP A 45 -6.80 -2.57 8.09
C ASP A 45 -6.25 -2.90 6.69
N ALA A 46 -4.97 -3.25 6.58
CA ALA A 46 -4.30 -3.47 5.31
C ALA A 46 -3.01 -4.29 5.45
N ILE A 47 -2.53 -4.82 4.32
CA ILE A 47 -1.20 -5.42 4.18
C ILE A 47 -0.33 -4.48 3.33
N ASP A 48 0.86 -4.15 3.82
CA ASP A 48 1.88 -3.39 3.10
C ASP A 48 2.96 -4.33 2.55
N THR A 49 3.10 -4.40 1.24
CA THR A 49 4.12 -5.21 0.55
C THR A 49 4.96 -4.34 -0.39
N ALA A 50 5.86 -4.94 -1.17
CA ALA A 50 6.61 -4.26 -2.21
C ALA A 50 7.16 -5.27 -3.23
N CYS A 51 7.45 -4.81 -4.46
CA CYS A 51 8.15 -5.61 -5.46
C CYS A 51 9.51 -6.15 -4.97
N ALA A 52 10.13 -5.45 -4.01
CA ALA A 52 11.45 -5.81 -3.47
C ALA A 52 11.39 -6.85 -2.33
N TYR A 53 10.19 -7.23 -1.86
CA TYR A 53 10.01 -8.11 -0.70
C TYR A 53 10.04 -9.60 -1.09
N GLY A 54 11.05 -10.01 -1.85
CA GLY A 54 11.18 -11.40 -2.32
C GLY A 54 9.92 -11.86 -3.03
N SER A 55 9.33 -12.97 -2.58
CA SER A 55 8.08 -13.51 -3.14
C SER A 55 6.79 -13.12 -2.37
N SER A 56 6.86 -12.05 -1.57
CA SER A 56 5.74 -11.61 -0.72
C SER A 56 4.45 -11.39 -1.50
N GLU A 57 4.51 -10.68 -2.62
CA GLU A 57 3.32 -10.37 -3.42
C GLU A 57 2.67 -11.63 -4.00
N GLU A 58 3.48 -12.55 -4.53
CA GLU A 58 3.02 -13.82 -5.07
C GLU A 58 2.35 -14.66 -4.00
N TRP A 59 2.90 -14.70 -2.78
CA TRP A 59 2.35 -15.47 -1.67
C TRP A 59 1.08 -14.84 -1.11
N ILE A 60 1.00 -13.51 -1.02
CA ILE A 60 -0.25 -12.79 -0.69
C ILE A 60 -1.36 -13.19 -1.66
N GLY A 61 -1.10 -13.19 -2.97
CA GLY A 61 -2.11 -13.60 -3.95
C GLY A 61 -2.42 -15.09 -3.91
N LYS A 62 -1.41 -15.94 -3.78
CA LYS A 62 -1.55 -17.41 -3.73
C LYS A 62 -2.42 -17.84 -2.55
N THR A 63 -2.20 -17.26 -1.37
CA THR A 63 -2.88 -17.58 -0.11
C THR A 63 -4.17 -16.78 0.11
N GLY A 64 -4.59 -15.96 -0.85
CA GLY A 64 -5.86 -15.23 -0.79
C GLY A 64 -5.84 -13.96 0.05
N GLY A 65 -4.68 -13.49 0.53
CA GLY A 65 -4.55 -12.26 1.30
C GLY A 65 -5.11 -11.02 0.57
N GLY A 66 -4.88 -10.91 -0.75
CA GLY A 66 -5.42 -9.81 -1.55
C GLY A 66 -6.95 -9.78 -1.67
N LYS A 67 -7.65 -10.86 -1.30
CA LYS A 67 -9.11 -10.92 -1.20
C LYS A 67 -9.63 -10.48 0.16
N ARG A 68 -8.81 -10.66 1.19
CA ARG A 68 -9.14 -10.43 2.60
C ARG A 68 -8.83 -9.00 3.04
N PHE A 69 -7.73 -8.45 2.54
CA PHE A 69 -7.23 -7.14 2.95
C PHE A 69 -7.03 -6.20 1.76
N PRO A 70 -7.24 -4.88 1.95
CA PRO A 70 -6.58 -3.88 1.12
C PRO A 70 -5.07 -4.12 1.10
N VAL A 71 -4.46 -4.01 -0.09
CA VAL A 71 -3.02 -4.19 -0.25
C VAL A 71 -2.40 -2.91 -0.76
N ASP A 72 -1.40 -2.46 -0.02
CA ASP A 72 -0.48 -1.39 -0.38
C ASP A 72 0.78 -2.02 -0.98
N SER A 73 1.29 -1.50 -2.09
CA SER A 73 2.55 -1.99 -2.69
C SER A 73 3.46 -0.86 -3.15
N LYS A 74 4.72 -1.17 -3.43
CA LYS A 74 5.76 -0.21 -3.80
C LYS A 74 6.54 -0.70 -5.02
N THR A 75 6.70 0.19 -6.00
CA THR A 75 7.66 0.00 -7.09
C THR A 75 9.08 -0.04 -6.54
N PRO A 76 10.08 -0.62 -7.24
CA PRO A 76 11.43 -0.69 -6.70
C PRO A 76 12.05 0.67 -6.33
N GLY A 77 11.71 1.73 -7.06
CA GLY A 77 12.22 3.08 -6.79
C GLY A 77 13.73 3.17 -7.00
N GLY A 78 14.37 4.12 -6.32
CA GLY A 78 15.83 4.28 -6.37
C GLY A 78 16.66 3.15 -5.74
N PHE A 79 16.03 2.11 -5.16
CA PHE A 79 16.76 0.92 -4.76
C PHE A 79 17.28 0.12 -5.96
N ILE A 80 16.66 0.30 -7.13
CA ILE A 80 17.16 -0.17 -8.42
C ILE A 80 17.23 1.07 -9.32
N PRO A 81 18.41 1.70 -9.46
CA PRO A 81 18.56 2.89 -10.30
C PRO A 81 18.04 2.65 -11.72
N GLY A 82 17.22 3.56 -12.23
CA GLY A 82 16.62 3.48 -13.56
C GLY A 82 15.31 2.71 -13.60
N SER A 83 14.80 2.23 -12.46
CA SER A 83 13.56 1.46 -12.39
C SER A 83 12.30 2.32 -12.23
N SER A 84 12.43 3.65 -12.15
CA SER A 84 11.31 4.57 -11.92
C SER A 84 10.93 5.40 -13.15
N THR A 85 10.98 4.84 -14.35
CA THR A 85 10.64 5.55 -15.60
C THR A 85 9.13 5.65 -15.82
N GLY A 86 8.74 6.52 -16.76
CA GLY A 86 7.36 6.64 -17.24
C GLY A 86 6.79 5.32 -17.78
N GLU A 87 7.65 4.42 -18.26
CA GLU A 87 7.29 3.10 -18.79
C GLU A 87 7.30 1.99 -17.73
N SER A 88 8.30 1.99 -16.82
CA SER A 88 8.47 0.91 -15.85
C SER A 88 7.48 0.99 -14.69
N ILE A 89 7.10 2.19 -14.24
CA ILE A 89 6.15 2.37 -13.12
C ILE A 89 4.79 1.70 -13.41
N PRO A 90 4.14 1.93 -14.57
CA PRO A 90 2.93 1.20 -14.95
C PRO A 90 3.10 -0.31 -14.99
N GLN A 91 4.23 -0.79 -15.49
CA GLN A 91 4.51 -2.23 -15.56
C GLN A 91 4.62 -2.84 -14.17
N HIS A 92 5.38 -2.23 -13.26
CA HIS A 92 5.48 -2.67 -11.87
C HIS A 92 4.14 -2.64 -11.14
N ALA A 93 3.32 -1.61 -11.37
CA ALA A 93 1.99 -1.50 -10.78
C ALA A 93 1.08 -2.65 -11.27
N LYS A 94 1.09 -2.94 -12.57
CA LYS A 94 0.34 -4.04 -13.18
C LYS A 94 0.78 -5.40 -12.61
N GLU A 95 2.08 -5.67 -12.57
CA GLU A 95 2.65 -6.91 -12.03
C GLU A 95 2.27 -7.09 -10.56
N SER A 96 2.34 -6.03 -9.75
CA SER A 96 1.94 -6.06 -8.34
C SER A 96 0.47 -6.43 -8.18
N VAL A 97 -0.41 -5.87 -9.01
CA VAL A 97 -1.84 -6.21 -9.05
C VAL A 97 -2.06 -7.68 -9.39
N GLU A 98 -1.35 -8.20 -10.40
CA GLU A 98 -1.45 -9.60 -10.84
C GLU A 98 -0.95 -10.57 -9.77
N ARG A 99 0.19 -10.27 -9.14
CA ARG A 99 0.80 -11.10 -8.10
C ARG A 99 -0.03 -11.16 -6.84
N THR A 100 -0.50 -10.01 -6.36
CA THR A 100 -1.28 -9.92 -5.11
C THR A 100 -2.73 -10.38 -5.28
N ARG A 101 -3.21 -10.52 -6.52
CA ARG A 101 -4.58 -10.95 -6.84
C ARG A 101 -5.66 -10.17 -6.08
N VAL A 102 -5.45 -8.86 -5.88
CA VAL A 102 -6.40 -7.98 -5.16
C VAL A 102 -7.77 -7.96 -5.84
N GLU A 103 -8.73 -8.74 -5.33
CA GLU A 103 -9.90 -9.20 -6.09
C GLU A 103 -11.04 -8.18 -6.28
N LYS A 104 -11.73 -8.34 -7.42
CA LYS A 104 -13.06 -7.84 -7.78
C LYS A 104 -14.17 -8.33 -6.82
N LYS A 105 -14.92 -7.41 -6.20
CA LYS A 105 -16.35 -7.67 -5.97
C LYS A 105 -17.12 -7.48 -7.27
N ALA A 106 -17.20 -8.46 -8.17
CA ALA A 106 -18.14 -8.36 -9.29
C ALA A 106 -19.56 -8.11 -8.73
N MET A 107 -20.20 -7.02 -9.13
CA MET A 107 -21.67 -7.03 -9.16
C MET A 107 -22.02 -7.96 -10.33
N PRO A 108 -22.93 -8.94 -10.16
CA PRO A 108 -23.40 -9.72 -11.30
C PRO A 108 -23.90 -8.74 -12.37
N PHE A 109 -23.50 -8.98 -13.63
CA PHE A 109 -23.84 -8.17 -14.81
C PHE A 109 -25.35 -7.86 -14.90
N PHE A 110 -26.18 -8.68 -14.26
CA PHE A 110 -27.63 -8.51 -14.11
C PHE A 110 -28.09 -7.31 -13.25
N MET A 111 -27.25 -6.75 -12.36
CA MET A 111 -27.64 -5.57 -11.55
C MET A 111 -27.45 -4.23 -12.29
N ILE A 112 -26.65 -4.19 -13.36
CA ILE A 112 -26.40 -2.96 -14.14
C ILE A 112 -27.61 -2.61 -15.02
N LEU A 113 -28.47 -3.59 -15.33
CA LEU A 113 -29.75 -3.38 -16.01
C LEU A 113 -30.92 -3.10 -15.03
N GLY A 114 -30.62 -2.68 -13.81
CA GLY A 114 -31.60 -2.08 -12.91
C GLY A 114 -32.02 -0.68 -13.37
N TYR A 115 -32.90 -0.62 -14.37
CA TYR A 115 -33.89 0.44 -14.60
C TYR A 115 -33.56 1.82 -14.00
N ARG A 116 -32.69 2.59 -14.68
CA ARG A 116 -32.84 4.05 -14.73
C ARG A 116 -32.67 4.48 -16.17
N LYS A 117 -33.71 5.14 -16.68
CA LYS A 117 -33.84 5.64 -18.06
C LYS A 117 -32.48 6.15 -18.58
N PRO A 118 -32.01 5.68 -19.75
CA PRO A 118 -30.76 6.17 -20.29
C PRO A 118 -30.89 7.67 -20.59
N PHE A 119 -29.89 8.43 -20.16
CA PHE A 119 -29.64 9.79 -20.64
C PHE A 119 -29.31 9.69 -22.14
N ILE A 120 -30.34 9.77 -22.98
CA ILE A 120 -30.22 9.95 -24.42
C ILE A 120 -30.66 11.39 -24.69
N HIS A 121 -29.78 12.18 -25.30
CA HIS A 121 -30.08 13.58 -25.63
C HIS A 121 -31.13 13.77 -26.75
N ASN A 122 -31.83 12.70 -27.14
CA ASN A 122 -33.06 12.76 -27.92
C ASN A 122 -33.83 11.42 -27.77
N PRO A 123 -34.85 11.34 -26.90
CA PRO A 123 -35.53 10.09 -26.55
C PRO A 123 -36.44 9.52 -27.65
N SER A 124 -36.57 10.15 -28.81
CA SER A 124 -37.43 9.72 -29.91
C SER A 124 -36.74 8.85 -30.97
N ALA A 125 -35.42 8.68 -30.93
CA ALA A 125 -34.66 8.02 -32.00
C ALA A 125 -34.40 6.51 -31.78
N PHE A 126 -34.63 5.97 -30.58
CA PHE A 126 -34.33 4.56 -30.27
C PHE A 126 -35.55 3.85 -29.69
N ASN A 127 -36.35 3.23 -30.59
CA ASN A 127 -37.52 2.43 -30.22
C ASN A 127 -37.16 0.93 -30.28
N ILE A 128 -37.02 0.30 -29.11
CA ILE A 128 -36.70 -1.13 -28.96
C ILE A 128 -37.74 -2.03 -29.65
N GLU A 129 -39.00 -1.61 -29.75
CA GLU A 129 -40.05 -2.39 -30.41
C GLU A 129 -39.88 -2.46 -31.94
N ASN A 130 -39.00 -1.64 -32.53
CA ASN A 130 -38.73 -1.59 -33.98
C ASN A 130 -37.30 -2.01 -34.36
N LEU A 131 -36.51 -2.54 -33.42
CA LEU A 131 -35.11 -2.93 -33.64
C LEU A 131 -34.96 -3.97 -34.77
N ASP A 132 -35.96 -4.86 -34.91
CA ASP A 132 -36.01 -5.89 -35.95
C ASP A 132 -36.09 -5.31 -37.36
N LYS A 133 -36.79 -4.18 -37.54
CA LYS A 133 -36.94 -3.49 -38.83
C LYS A 133 -35.72 -2.63 -39.15
N GLN A 134 -35.10 -2.01 -38.14
CA GLN A 134 -33.96 -1.10 -38.35
C GLN A 134 -32.65 -1.81 -38.66
N LEU A 135 -32.47 -3.05 -38.16
CA LEU A 135 -31.23 -3.82 -38.34
C LEU A 135 -31.39 -5.05 -39.25
N GLY A 136 -32.58 -5.31 -39.77
CA GLY A 136 -32.85 -6.45 -40.67
C GLY A 136 -32.74 -7.82 -40.01
N LEU A 137 -32.96 -7.91 -38.69
CA LEU A 137 -32.70 -9.12 -37.87
C LEU A 137 -33.94 -10.03 -37.68
N GLY A 138 -34.93 -9.92 -38.57
CA GLY A 138 -36.26 -10.53 -38.41
C GLY A 138 -36.30 -12.05 -38.23
N SER A 139 -35.23 -12.77 -38.60
CA SER A 139 -35.16 -14.24 -38.51
C SER A 139 -34.45 -14.79 -37.27
N LEU A 140 -33.89 -13.96 -36.39
CA LEU A 140 -33.12 -14.43 -35.22
C LEU A 140 -34.01 -14.65 -33.99
N ASN A 141 -33.75 -15.73 -33.25
CA ASN A 141 -34.40 -16.01 -31.96
C ASN A 141 -34.11 -14.87 -30.96
N ALA A 142 -35.08 -14.53 -30.11
CA ALA A 142 -34.98 -13.52 -29.05
C ALA A 142 -33.68 -13.61 -28.22
N LYS A 143 -33.17 -14.81 -27.93
CA LYS A 143 -31.88 -14.99 -27.22
C LYS A 143 -30.69 -14.43 -28.01
N PHE A 144 -30.67 -14.58 -29.33
CA PHE A 144 -29.60 -14.06 -30.19
C PHE A 144 -29.68 -12.53 -30.34
N LYS A 145 -30.88 -11.96 -30.35
CA LYS A 145 -31.08 -10.50 -30.39
C LYS A 145 -30.50 -9.80 -29.16
N HIS A 146 -30.63 -10.41 -27.98
CA HIS A 146 -30.03 -9.89 -26.75
C HIS A 146 -28.49 -9.97 -26.76
N VAL A 147 -27.92 -11.06 -27.27
CA VAL A 147 -26.46 -11.21 -27.40
C VAL A 147 -25.91 -10.22 -28.44
N TYR A 148 -26.60 -10.00 -29.55
CA TYR A 148 -26.20 -9.08 -30.60
C TYR A 148 -26.28 -7.61 -30.15
N ALA A 149 -27.33 -7.23 -29.41
CA ALA A 149 -27.43 -5.90 -28.79
C ALA A 149 -26.33 -5.67 -27.73
N ALA A 150 -26.01 -6.69 -26.93
CA ALA A 150 -24.90 -6.62 -25.98
C ALA A 150 -23.54 -6.46 -26.70
N LEU A 151 -23.33 -7.18 -27.80
CA LEU A 151 -22.15 -7.03 -28.66
C LEU A 151 -22.08 -5.63 -29.30
N LEU A 152 -23.19 -5.08 -29.78
CA LEU A 152 -23.25 -3.71 -30.30
C LEU A 152 -22.91 -2.67 -29.22
N CYS A 153 -23.37 -2.83 -27.98
CA CYS A 153 -22.95 -1.96 -26.87
C CYS A 153 -21.44 -2.08 -26.56
N ILE A 154 -20.86 -3.28 -26.65
CA ILE A 154 -19.41 -3.49 -26.48
C ILE A 154 -18.62 -2.83 -27.62
N VAL A 155 -19.10 -2.92 -28.86
CA VAL A 155 -18.43 -2.41 -30.07
C VAL A 155 -18.59 -0.89 -30.20
N PHE A 156 -19.74 -0.32 -29.85
CA PHE A 156 -20.05 1.11 -30.05
C PHE A 156 -19.91 1.98 -28.80
N GLN A 157 -19.73 1.39 -27.60
CA GLN A 157 -19.50 2.13 -26.35
C GLN A 157 -18.32 1.53 -25.54
N PRO A 158 -17.10 1.45 -26.11
CA PRO A 158 -15.96 0.82 -25.44
C PRO A 158 -15.62 1.46 -24.08
N VAL A 159 -15.88 2.77 -23.92
CA VAL A 159 -15.63 3.52 -22.68
C VAL A 159 -16.65 3.18 -21.57
N ALA A 160 -17.89 2.84 -21.93
CA ALA A 160 -18.94 2.52 -20.96
C ALA A 160 -18.85 1.07 -20.45
N VAL A 161 -18.29 0.14 -21.24
CA VAL A 161 -18.07 -1.25 -20.80
C VAL A 161 -16.85 -1.38 -19.89
N GLN A 162 -15.82 -0.53 -20.08
CA GLN A 162 -14.66 -0.47 -19.18
C GLN A 162 -15.03 0.00 -17.76
N SER A 163 -16.06 0.82 -17.60
CA SER A 163 -16.53 1.28 -16.28
C SER A 163 -17.38 0.24 -15.53
N ALA A 164 -17.81 -0.85 -16.19
CA ALA A 164 -18.56 -1.95 -15.58
C ALA A 164 -17.66 -3.07 -15.00
N PHE A 165 -16.37 -3.11 -15.35
CA PHE A 165 -15.42 -4.03 -14.74
C PHE A 165 -14.72 -3.36 -13.56
N LYS A 166 -14.99 -3.83 -12.33
CA LYS A 166 -14.17 -3.44 -11.18
C LYS A 166 -12.72 -3.82 -11.45
N TRP A 167 -11.85 -2.83 -11.53
CA TRP A 167 -10.43 -3.03 -11.73
C TRP A 167 -9.81 -3.58 -10.45
N LEU A 168 -8.98 -4.61 -10.56
CA LEU A 168 -8.09 -5.04 -9.49
C LEU A 168 -7.21 -3.81 -9.18
N LYS A 169 -7.32 -3.22 -7.99
CA LYS A 169 -6.54 -2.03 -7.64
C LYS A 169 -5.87 -2.22 -6.30
N LEU A 170 -4.56 -1.98 -6.26
CA LEU A 170 -3.86 -1.70 -5.02
C LEU A 170 -4.55 -0.52 -4.30
N ASP A 171 -4.58 -0.54 -2.99
CA ASP A 171 -5.14 0.55 -2.21
C ASP A 171 -4.23 1.79 -2.26
N VAL A 172 -2.92 1.58 -2.04
CA VAL A 172 -1.89 2.60 -2.28
C VAL A 172 -0.75 2.01 -3.11
N LEU A 173 -0.28 2.76 -4.11
CA LEU A 173 0.99 2.48 -4.79
C LEU A 173 2.02 3.53 -4.35
N TYR A 174 3.18 3.06 -3.86
CA TYR A 174 4.30 3.90 -3.48
C TYR A 174 5.44 3.83 -4.49
N ILE A 175 6.18 4.93 -4.64
CA ILE A 175 7.58 4.86 -5.08
C ILE A 175 8.43 4.60 -3.83
N HIS A 176 9.17 3.50 -3.80
CA HIS A 176 9.79 2.98 -2.57
C HIS A 176 10.99 3.81 -2.06
N ALA A 177 11.70 4.46 -2.97
CA ALA A 177 12.81 5.37 -2.68
C ALA A 177 12.99 6.37 -3.84
N PRO A 178 13.56 7.57 -3.59
CA PRO A 178 13.90 8.52 -4.64
C PRO A 178 14.88 7.92 -5.65
N ASP A 179 14.56 8.02 -6.94
CA ASP A 179 15.44 7.60 -8.03
C ASP A 179 16.01 8.83 -8.75
N PRO A 180 17.21 9.32 -8.41
CA PRO A 180 17.78 10.51 -9.03
C PRO A 180 18.28 10.26 -10.46
N SER A 181 18.33 9.00 -10.91
CA SER A 181 18.78 8.65 -12.25
C SER A 181 17.71 8.85 -13.33
N VAL A 182 16.45 9.10 -12.92
CA VAL A 182 15.30 9.34 -13.80
C VAL A 182 14.69 10.70 -13.48
N LEU A 183 14.34 11.49 -14.50
CA LEU A 183 13.69 12.78 -14.30
C LEU A 183 12.37 12.62 -13.56
N LEU A 184 12.15 13.44 -12.51
CA LEU A 184 10.97 13.34 -11.66
C LEU A 184 9.66 13.44 -12.45
N GLU A 185 9.63 14.32 -13.45
CA GLU A 185 8.48 14.54 -14.32
C GLU A 185 8.12 13.28 -15.13
N ASP A 186 9.11 12.49 -15.56
CA ASP A 186 8.91 11.20 -16.24
C ASP A 186 8.35 10.15 -15.26
N GLN A 187 8.89 10.09 -14.04
CA GLN A 187 8.36 9.18 -13.00
C GLN A 187 6.88 9.48 -12.73
N LEU A 188 6.52 10.76 -12.57
CA LEU A 188 5.16 11.19 -12.26
C LEU A 188 4.20 11.01 -13.45
N GLN A 189 4.70 11.10 -14.69
CA GLN A 189 3.94 10.69 -15.87
C GLN A 189 3.62 9.18 -15.80
N GLY A 190 4.59 8.34 -15.42
CA GLY A 190 4.38 6.90 -15.20
C GLY A 190 3.35 6.61 -14.11
N VAL A 191 3.41 7.32 -12.99
CA VAL A 191 2.41 7.24 -11.91
C VAL A 191 1.01 7.58 -12.44
N ASN A 192 0.87 8.63 -13.23
CA ASN A 192 -0.40 9.03 -13.83
C ASN A 192 -0.93 7.98 -14.82
N THR A 193 -0.06 7.41 -15.65
CA THR A 193 -0.41 6.32 -16.58
C THR A 193 -0.93 5.11 -15.81
N ALA A 194 -0.22 4.69 -14.76
CA ALA A 194 -0.61 3.57 -13.90
C ALA A 194 -1.95 3.82 -13.17
N TYR A 195 -2.19 5.05 -12.72
CA TYR A 195 -3.45 5.45 -12.09
C TYR A 195 -4.62 5.43 -13.06
N THR A 196 -4.42 5.98 -14.26
CA THR A 196 -5.44 6.04 -15.32
C THR A 196 -5.80 4.65 -15.82
N ALA A 197 -4.82 3.76 -15.93
CA ALA A 197 -5.02 2.33 -16.20
C ALA A 197 -5.73 1.60 -15.05
N GLY A 198 -5.85 2.24 -13.89
CA GLY A 198 -6.60 1.74 -12.74
C GLY A 198 -5.86 0.70 -11.92
N TYR A 199 -4.52 0.70 -11.90
CA TYR A 199 -3.76 -0.27 -11.10
C TYR A 199 -3.75 0.03 -9.60
N PHE A 200 -4.03 1.27 -9.20
CA PHE A 200 -4.09 1.66 -7.79
C PHE A 200 -5.14 2.75 -7.53
N LYS A 201 -5.50 2.95 -6.26
CA LYS A 201 -6.49 3.96 -5.84
C LYS A 201 -5.85 5.26 -5.34
N ARG A 202 -4.70 5.18 -4.67
CA ARG A 202 -4.05 6.33 -4.04
C ARG A 202 -2.54 6.30 -4.24
N PHE A 203 -1.95 7.47 -4.42
CA PHE A 203 -0.51 7.60 -4.65
C PHE A 203 0.21 7.89 -3.33
N GLY A 204 1.36 7.25 -3.13
CA GLY A 204 2.25 7.51 -2.02
C GLY A 204 3.73 7.52 -2.39
N LEU A 205 4.55 7.95 -1.43
CA LEU A 205 6.01 7.93 -1.50
C LEU A 205 6.61 7.29 -0.24
N SER A 206 7.84 6.78 -0.35
CA SER A 206 8.58 6.18 0.76
C SER A 206 10.03 6.66 0.72
N ASN A 207 10.59 7.07 1.86
CA ASN A 207 11.98 7.53 1.97
C ASN A 207 12.34 8.82 1.20
N PHE A 208 11.36 9.66 0.86
CA PHE A 208 11.58 10.93 0.18
C PHE A 208 11.92 12.05 1.17
N SER A 209 12.79 12.98 0.75
CA SER A 209 13.09 14.16 1.56
C SER A 209 11.89 15.13 1.56
N PRO A 210 11.79 16.04 2.53
CA PRO A 210 10.72 17.05 2.53
C PRO A 210 10.71 17.89 1.25
N ALA A 211 11.88 18.22 0.70
CA ALA A 211 11.99 18.95 -0.56
C ALA A 211 11.41 18.15 -1.74
N ASP A 212 11.70 16.86 -1.80
CA ASP A 212 11.17 16.00 -2.87
C ASP A 212 9.66 15.78 -2.72
N VAL A 213 9.15 15.61 -1.50
CA VAL A 213 7.71 15.49 -1.23
C VAL A 213 6.96 16.74 -1.69
N GLN A 214 7.47 17.93 -1.37
CA GLN A 214 6.88 19.20 -1.81
C GLN A 214 6.90 19.28 -3.35
N ARG A 215 8.03 18.96 -3.98
CA ARG A 215 8.16 19.00 -5.44
C ARG A 215 7.20 18.03 -6.13
N VAL A 216 7.07 16.80 -5.64
CA VAL A 216 6.11 15.82 -6.18
C VAL A 216 4.68 16.31 -6.03
N TYR A 217 4.32 16.84 -4.86
CA TYR A 217 2.99 17.38 -4.60
C TYR A 217 2.65 18.51 -5.58
N ASP A 218 3.58 19.45 -5.79
CA ASP A 218 3.37 20.60 -6.67
C ASP A 218 3.22 20.18 -8.13
N ILE A 219 4.07 19.30 -8.64
CA ILE A 219 3.97 18.78 -10.02
C ILE A 219 2.65 18.03 -10.20
N CYS A 220 2.27 17.16 -9.26
CA CYS A 220 1.01 16.41 -9.36
C CYS A 220 -0.19 17.35 -9.40
N LYS A 221 -0.18 18.39 -8.55
CA LYS A 221 -1.24 19.40 -8.48
C LYS A 221 -1.32 20.24 -9.76
N GLU A 222 -0.19 20.70 -10.28
CA GLU A 222 -0.09 21.49 -11.50
C GLU A 222 -0.59 20.71 -12.73
N LYS A 223 -0.16 19.45 -12.88
CA LYS A 223 -0.48 18.62 -14.05
C LYS A 223 -1.84 17.91 -13.97
N GLY A 224 -2.55 18.00 -12.85
CA GLY A 224 -3.79 17.25 -12.62
C GLY A 224 -3.57 15.74 -12.53
N TYR A 225 -2.37 15.31 -12.13
CA TYR A 225 -2.04 13.91 -11.84
C TYR A 225 -2.64 13.49 -10.48
N PRO A 226 -2.58 12.20 -10.11
CA PRO A 226 -3.04 11.77 -8.80
C PRO A 226 -2.29 12.53 -7.72
N LEU A 227 -3.03 13.26 -6.88
CA LEU A 227 -2.44 14.05 -5.82
C LEU A 227 -1.77 13.12 -4.80
N LEU A 228 -0.56 13.48 -4.39
CA LEU A 228 0.16 12.75 -3.34
C LEU A 228 -0.65 12.78 -2.04
N GLY A 229 -1.04 11.60 -1.55
CA GLY A 229 -1.87 11.47 -0.35
C GLY A 229 -1.23 10.69 0.79
N HIS A 230 -0.13 9.99 0.54
CA HIS A 230 0.50 9.08 1.49
C HIS A 230 2.03 9.18 1.49
N GLN A 231 2.64 9.14 2.66
CA GLN A 231 4.10 9.07 2.83
C GLN A 231 4.43 8.01 3.88
N THR A 232 5.29 7.04 3.55
CA THR A 232 5.87 6.17 4.56
C THR A 232 7.17 6.77 5.12
N ALA A 233 7.43 6.56 6.40
CA ALA A 233 8.61 7.09 7.09
C ALA A 233 9.09 6.17 8.22
N ASN A 234 10.42 6.04 8.39
CA ASN A 234 10.98 5.36 9.56
C ASN A 234 10.63 6.17 10.82
N TYR A 235 10.10 5.49 11.85
CA TYR A 235 9.78 6.17 13.09
C TYR A 235 9.69 5.20 14.27
N SER A 236 10.32 5.57 15.38
CA SER A 236 10.28 4.85 16.66
C SER A 236 10.70 5.80 17.78
N ALA A 237 10.57 5.35 19.04
CA ALA A 237 11.01 6.13 20.21
C ALA A 237 12.48 6.56 20.13
N VAL A 238 13.30 5.80 19.39
CA VAL A 238 14.75 6.04 19.24
C VAL A 238 15.14 6.59 17.86
N ALA A 239 14.18 6.81 16.96
CA ALA A 239 14.39 7.35 15.62
C ALA A 239 13.35 8.43 15.28
N ARG A 240 13.54 9.63 15.82
CA ARG A 240 12.53 10.71 15.86
C ARG A 240 12.81 11.90 14.93
N LYS A 241 13.81 11.81 14.06
CA LYS A 241 14.21 12.91 13.15
C LYS A 241 13.03 13.45 12.32
N ASN A 242 12.13 12.57 11.89
CA ASN A 242 10.98 12.91 11.04
C ASN A 242 9.95 13.83 11.72
N GLU A 243 9.91 13.90 13.06
CA GLU A 243 9.04 14.84 13.79
C GLU A 243 9.33 16.29 13.43
N VAL A 244 10.60 16.60 13.19
CA VAL A 244 11.08 17.95 12.90
C VAL A 244 11.16 18.19 11.40
N VAL A 245 11.67 17.21 10.63
CA VAL A 245 12.02 17.46 9.22
C VAL A 245 10.85 17.21 8.26
N LEU A 246 10.01 16.19 8.50
CA LEU A 246 9.06 15.70 7.51
C LEU A 246 7.60 15.96 7.92
N PHE A 247 7.25 15.62 9.15
CA PHE A 247 5.88 15.66 9.63
C PHE A 247 5.20 17.05 9.55
N PRO A 248 5.90 18.18 9.81
CA PRO A 248 5.30 19.50 9.65
C PRO A 248 4.83 19.76 8.21
N LEU A 249 5.61 19.33 7.22
CA LEU A 249 5.26 19.47 5.81
C LEU A 249 4.06 18.60 5.44
N LEU A 250 4.07 17.33 5.84
CA LEU A 250 2.97 16.41 5.54
C LEU A 250 1.64 16.92 6.10
N ARG A 251 1.64 17.46 7.34
CA ARG A 251 0.45 18.10 7.93
C ARG A 251 -0.01 19.31 7.12
N LYS A 252 0.93 20.18 6.72
CA LYS A 252 0.63 21.37 5.90
C LYS A 252 -0.02 20.99 4.56
N LEU A 253 0.43 19.89 3.94
CA LEU A 253 -0.06 19.43 2.64
C LEU A 253 -1.28 18.50 2.73
N GLY A 254 -1.68 18.08 3.94
CA GLY A 254 -2.77 17.12 4.14
C GLY A 254 -2.42 15.68 3.72
N ILE A 255 -1.13 15.33 3.73
CA ILE A 255 -0.62 14.00 3.37
C ILE A 255 -0.61 13.11 4.62
N ALA A 256 -1.16 11.89 4.52
CA ALA A 256 -1.13 10.93 5.61
C ALA A 256 0.26 10.31 5.78
N VAL A 257 0.68 10.09 7.02
CA VAL A 257 1.96 9.43 7.34
C VAL A 257 1.74 7.99 7.81
N TYR A 258 2.53 7.07 7.25
CA TYR A 258 2.56 5.66 7.61
C TYR A 258 3.94 5.38 8.17
N VAL A 259 4.03 4.85 9.38
CA VAL A 259 5.32 4.67 10.02
C VAL A 259 5.77 3.22 9.95
N TYR A 260 7.07 2.98 9.78
CA TYR A 260 7.62 1.64 9.79
C TYR A 260 8.79 1.52 10.76
N SER A 261 9.05 0.27 11.15
CA SER A 261 10.03 -0.11 12.18
C SER A 261 9.78 0.54 13.55
N PRO A 262 8.57 0.43 14.13
CA PRO A 262 8.25 0.99 15.45
C PRO A 262 9.15 0.42 16.56
N ILE A 263 9.61 -0.83 16.41
CA ILE A 263 10.57 -1.49 17.30
C ILE A 263 12.05 -1.30 16.90
N ALA A 264 12.34 -0.39 15.97
CA ALA A 264 13.69 -0.14 15.42
C ALA A 264 14.40 -1.44 14.99
N GLY A 265 13.76 -2.25 14.14
CA GLY A 265 14.33 -3.53 13.68
C GLY A 265 14.44 -4.61 14.76
N GLY A 266 13.80 -4.43 15.92
CA GLY A 266 13.89 -5.31 17.08
C GLY A 266 14.78 -4.79 18.20
N LEU A 267 15.38 -3.59 18.07
CA LEU A 267 16.21 -3.01 19.12
C LEU A 267 15.44 -2.89 20.44
N LEU A 268 14.20 -2.37 20.37
CA LEU A 268 13.35 -2.10 21.53
C LEU A 268 12.79 -3.35 22.22
N THR A 269 13.22 -4.54 21.79
CA THR A 269 12.92 -5.83 22.44
C THR A 269 14.16 -6.46 23.08
N LYS A 270 15.31 -5.78 23.03
CA LYS A 270 16.61 -6.27 23.53
C LYS A 270 17.03 -5.55 24.80
N THR A 271 17.93 -6.18 25.54
CA THR A 271 18.72 -5.51 26.57
C THR A 271 19.95 -4.84 25.96
N SER A 272 20.50 -3.85 26.66
CA SER A 272 21.76 -3.20 26.26
C SER A 272 22.92 -4.20 26.12
N ALA A 273 22.97 -5.22 26.97
CA ALA A 273 23.96 -6.30 26.90
C ALA A 273 23.83 -7.12 25.60
N GLN A 274 22.61 -7.55 25.23
CA GLN A 274 22.36 -8.32 24.01
C GLN A 274 22.81 -7.57 22.74
N VAL A 275 22.55 -6.26 22.68
CA VAL A 275 22.95 -5.43 21.54
C VAL A 275 24.48 -5.25 21.51
N ARG A 276 25.11 -5.02 22.66
CA ARG A 276 26.57 -4.83 22.75
C ARG A 276 27.35 -6.09 22.37
N THR A 277 26.93 -7.26 22.85
CA THR A 277 27.60 -8.53 22.54
C THR A 277 27.18 -9.10 21.19
N ARG A 278 26.07 -8.59 20.62
CA ARG A 278 25.43 -9.09 19.40
C ARG A 278 25.00 -10.55 19.53
N GLU A 279 24.65 -10.94 20.75
CA GLU A 279 24.19 -12.29 21.06
C GLU A 279 22.66 -12.38 21.06
N GLY A 280 22.16 -13.61 20.89
CA GLY A 280 20.73 -13.90 20.78
C GLY A 280 20.26 -13.96 19.33
N ALA A 281 18.95 -13.79 19.13
CA ALA A 281 18.28 -13.97 17.84
C ALA A 281 17.84 -12.65 17.19
N GLY A 282 17.61 -12.68 15.88
CA GLY A 282 17.06 -11.58 15.10
C GLY A 282 18.14 -10.67 14.49
N ARG A 283 17.72 -9.48 14.04
CA ARG A 283 18.51 -8.61 13.15
C ARG A 283 19.75 -7.97 13.77
N TYR A 284 19.93 -8.10 15.08
CA TYR A 284 21.10 -7.59 15.84
C TYR A 284 22.09 -8.69 16.23
N SER A 285 21.78 -9.95 15.89
CA SER A 285 22.66 -11.07 16.15
C SER A 285 23.83 -11.05 15.18
N LYS A 286 25.04 -11.41 15.66
CA LYS A 286 26.22 -11.60 14.82
C LYS A 286 25.99 -12.57 13.65
N ASP A 287 25.02 -13.48 13.79
CA ASP A 287 24.67 -14.48 12.77
C ASP A 287 23.70 -13.94 11.70
N ALA A 288 23.20 -12.70 11.83
CA ALA A 288 22.23 -12.11 10.90
C ALA A 288 22.86 -11.43 9.66
N GLY A 289 24.17 -11.52 9.48
CA GLY A 289 24.88 -11.08 8.28
C GLY A 289 24.61 -9.61 7.90
N ALA A 290 24.13 -9.37 6.68
CA ALA A 290 23.86 -8.03 6.18
C ALA A 290 22.82 -7.24 7.00
N LEU A 291 21.88 -7.94 7.66
CA LEU A 291 20.91 -7.29 8.55
C LEU A 291 21.61 -6.77 9.81
N GLU A 292 22.56 -7.51 10.38
CA GLU A 292 23.35 -7.04 11.51
C GLU A 292 24.21 -5.85 11.11
N ALA A 293 24.89 -5.91 9.97
CA ALA A 293 25.70 -4.78 9.49
C ALA A 293 24.86 -3.49 9.36
N LEU A 294 23.64 -3.60 8.80
CA LEU A 294 22.72 -2.48 8.65
C LEU A 294 22.22 -1.95 10.00
N TYR A 295 21.57 -2.79 10.80
CA TYR A 295 20.93 -2.36 12.04
C TYR A 295 21.95 -2.06 13.14
N GLY A 296 23.05 -2.80 13.19
CA GLY A 296 24.20 -2.54 14.05
C GLY A 296 24.85 -1.19 13.75
N GLY A 297 25.09 -0.87 12.48
CA GLY A 297 25.62 0.46 12.09
C GLY A 297 24.71 1.63 12.47
N LEU A 298 23.40 1.42 12.43
CA LEU A 298 22.42 2.44 12.83
C LEU A 298 22.38 2.62 14.35
N TYR A 299 22.27 1.53 15.11
CA TYR A 299 21.82 1.56 16.51
C TYR A 299 22.80 0.98 17.54
N ASN A 300 23.84 0.24 17.17
CA ASN A 300 24.79 -0.36 18.12
C ASN A 300 25.83 0.67 18.60
N LYS A 301 25.41 1.63 19.43
CA LYS A 301 26.23 2.75 19.92
C LYS A 301 25.95 3.00 21.41
N PRO A 302 26.91 3.59 22.16
CA PRO A 302 26.76 3.84 23.60
C PRO A 302 25.46 4.56 23.99
N SER A 303 25.02 5.55 23.21
CA SER A 303 23.78 6.29 23.46
C SER A 303 22.52 5.41 23.42
N TYR A 304 22.49 4.37 22.59
CA TYR A 304 21.35 3.45 22.52
C TYR A 304 21.36 2.41 23.63
N TYR A 305 22.52 2.10 24.23
CA TYR A 305 22.55 1.22 25.41
C TYR A 305 21.83 1.88 26.58
N THR A 306 22.14 3.15 26.87
CA THR A 306 21.44 3.92 27.90
C THR A 306 19.95 4.06 27.57
N ALA A 307 19.61 4.29 26.30
CA ALA A 307 18.21 4.33 25.89
C ALA A 307 17.49 2.99 26.13
N LEU A 308 18.16 1.85 25.94
CA LEU A 308 17.58 0.52 26.19
C LEU A 308 17.41 0.22 27.68
N ASP A 309 18.33 0.68 28.52
CA ASP A 309 18.19 0.52 29.98
C ASP A 309 16.96 1.30 30.47
N LEU A 310 16.82 2.57 30.06
CA LEU A 310 15.63 3.40 30.35
C LEU A 310 14.35 2.81 29.75
N TRP A 311 14.43 2.25 28.53
CA TRP A 311 13.29 1.60 27.88
C TRP A 311 12.83 0.36 28.63
N GLY A 312 13.76 -0.45 29.13
CA GLY A 312 13.47 -1.61 29.95
C GLY A 312 12.82 -1.23 31.28
N GLU A 313 13.32 -0.20 31.95
CA GLU A 313 12.71 0.35 33.17
C GLU A 313 11.28 0.83 32.90
N ALA A 314 11.06 1.57 31.82
CA ALA A 314 9.72 2.05 31.44
C ALA A 314 8.76 0.90 31.11
N ALA A 315 9.22 -0.11 30.37
CA ALA A 315 8.41 -1.28 30.03
C ALA A 315 8.02 -2.09 31.28
N ASN A 316 8.97 -2.30 32.19
CA ASN A 316 8.73 -2.96 33.47
C ASN A 316 7.74 -2.16 34.34
N GLY A 317 7.92 -0.85 34.44
CA GLY A 317 7.01 0.03 35.19
C GLY A 317 5.60 0.05 34.61
N ALA A 318 5.46 -0.12 33.29
CA ALA A 318 4.17 -0.21 32.60
C ALA A 318 3.56 -1.63 32.59
N GLY A 319 4.30 -2.64 33.09
CA GLY A 319 3.85 -4.03 33.11
C GLY A 319 3.69 -4.66 31.72
N CYS A 320 4.46 -4.20 30.72
CA CYS A 320 4.36 -4.68 29.34
C CYS A 320 5.73 -5.06 28.76
N SER A 321 5.74 -5.77 27.62
CA SER A 321 6.99 -6.03 26.90
C SER A 321 7.54 -4.76 26.25
N GLY A 322 8.84 -4.71 25.98
CA GLY A 322 9.44 -3.60 25.21
C GLY A 322 8.88 -3.46 23.79
N ALA A 323 8.41 -4.56 23.18
CA ALA A 323 7.71 -4.54 21.90
C ALA A 323 6.35 -3.84 22.03
N GLU A 324 5.55 -4.24 23.02
CA GLU A 324 4.24 -3.65 23.29
C GLU A 324 4.36 -2.16 23.61
N LEU A 325 5.34 -1.78 24.45
CA LEU A 325 5.62 -0.38 24.75
C LEU A 325 5.93 0.42 23.49
N ALA A 326 6.62 -0.17 22.50
CA ALA A 326 6.98 0.52 21.27
C ALA A 326 5.74 0.87 20.44
N TYR A 327 4.85 -0.10 20.23
CA TYR A 327 3.60 0.14 19.51
C TYR A 327 2.68 1.12 20.27
N ARG A 328 2.59 1.01 21.60
CA ARG A 328 1.83 1.95 22.44
C ARG A 328 2.38 3.36 22.34
N TRP A 329 3.71 3.52 22.45
CA TRP A 329 4.36 4.81 22.33
C TRP A 329 4.06 5.46 20.98
N VAL A 330 4.19 4.72 19.87
CA VAL A 330 3.87 5.28 18.55
C VAL A 330 2.38 5.66 18.46
N ALA A 331 1.47 4.82 18.96
CA ALA A 331 0.03 5.05 18.89
C ALA A 331 -0.45 6.25 19.73
N PHE A 332 0.15 6.48 20.90
CA PHE A 332 -0.43 7.35 21.94
C PHE A 332 0.47 8.49 22.42
N ASP A 333 1.80 8.34 22.34
CA ASP A 333 2.77 9.26 22.98
C ASP A 333 3.75 9.90 21.99
N SER A 334 3.49 9.73 20.69
CA SER A 334 4.37 10.16 19.61
C SER A 334 3.83 11.37 18.84
N ALA A 335 4.62 11.94 17.93
CA ALA A 335 4.15 13.02 17.04
C ALA A 335 3.13 12.56 15.99
N VAL A 336 2.85 11.25 15.93
CA VAL A 336 1.80 10.64 15.10
C VAL A 336 0.55 10.32 15.97
N ASP A 337 0.48 10.88 17.18
CA ASP A 337 -0.69 10.78 18.04
C ASP A 337 -1.97 11.26 17.34
N GLY A 338 -3.10 10.68 17.74
CA GLY A 338 -4.37 10.93 17.07
C GLY A 338 -4.99 12.29 17.22
N LYS A 339 -4.26 13.25 17.78
CA LYS A 339 -4.70 14.62 17.96
C LYS A 339 -4.31 15.49 16.78
N SER A 340 -3.29 15.10 16.02
CA SER A 340 -2.61 15.98 15.04
C SER A 340 -2.77 15.56 13.57
N TRP A 341 -3.43 14.44 13.27
CA TRP A 341 -3.50 13.84 11.92
C TRP A 341 -4.91 13.39 11.53
N SER A 342 -5.30 13.64 10.26
CA SER A 342 -6.61 13.29 9.70
C SER A 342 -6.75 11.84 9.23
N MET A 343 -5.64 11.12 9.03
CA MET A 343 -5.60 9.68 8.78
C MET A 343 -4.27 9.09 9.28
N LYS A 344 -4.34 7.96 9.99
CA LYS A 344 -3.20 7.24 10.57
C LYS A 344 -3.01 5.89 9.88
N ARG A 345 -1.78 5.40 9.73
CA ARG A 345 -1.48 3.97 9.61
C ARG A 345 -0.18 3.62 10.37
N LEU A 346 -0.23 2.62 11.25
CA LEU A 346 0.89 2.03 11.98
C LEU A 346 1.46 0.82 11.27
#